data_AF-A0A8J6HI04-F1
#
_entry.id   AF-A0A8J6HI04-F1
#
_cell.length_a   1.000
_cell.length_b   1.000
_cell.length_c   1.000
_cell.angle_alpha   90.00
_cell.angle_beta   90.00
_cell.angle_gamma   90.00
#
_symmetry.space_group_name_H-M   'P 1'
#
loop_
_entity.id
_entity.type
_entity.pdbx_description
1 polymer ?
#
loop_
_entity_poly.entity_id
_entity_poly.type
_entity_poly.pdbx_seq_one_letter_code
_entity_poly.pdbx_strand_id
1 'polypeptide(L)'
;MEEYGCNEDVAEDDDSVVSERFWKENHRGDSRKWLLRDGYKKKSGRVMSTMKATYPYPAAQEEVQRIGERRAILLRKLYKEAVEEIVHERSEPPPVEKYCTEYDGNYNQIETTRCDTEEDFKKEMYDKYPLYTSPAMSYWNFKIEKDQRGSTFFPGLTTSADLKNPFKRHSGFTKPISEVLDECNL
;
A
#
# COMPACT_ATOMS: atom_id res chain seq x y z
N MET A 1 -80.54 3.80 20.25
CA MET A 1 -80.01 4.36 19.00
C MET A 1 -79.40 5.68 19.38
N GLU A 2 -78.09 5.68 19.66
CA GLU A 2 -77.27 6.89 19.74
C GLU A 2 -75.83 6.44 19.51
N GLU A 3 -75.22 7.12 18.55
CA GLU A 3 -74.01 6.78 17.83
C GLU A 3 -72.78 7.44 18.46
N TYR A 4 -71.65 6.71 18.35
CA TYR A 4 -70.26 7.15 18.16
C TYR A 4 -69.68 8.39 18.87
N GLY A 5 -68.49 8.17 19.47
CA GLY A 5 -67.55 9.22 19.82
C GLY A 5 -66.20 8.70 20.34
N CYS A 6 -65.57 7.74 19.62
CA CYS A 6 -64.16 7.41 19.84
C CYS A 6 -63.29 8.46 19.13
N ASN A 7 -62.67 9.35 19.89
CA ASN A 7 -61.50 10.10 19.42
C ASN A 7 -60.25 9.49 20.06
N GLU A 8 -59.65 8.58 19.30
CA GLU A 8 -58.33 8.00 19.53
C GLU A 8 -57.27 9.01 19.08
N ASP A 9 -56.68 9.73 20.04
CA ASP A 9 -55.35 10.31 19.83
C ASP A 9 -54.31 9.24 20.22
N VAL A 10 -54.16 8.23 19.35
CA VAL A 10 -53.04 7.28 19.42
C VAL A 10 -51.81 8.06 18.98
N ALA A 11 -51.04 8.55 19.94
CA ALA A 11 -49.69 9.04 19.69
C ALA A 11 -48.89 7.89 19.06
N GLU A 12 -48.54 8.04 17.79
CA GLU A 12 -47.69 7.10 17.07
C GLU A 12 -46.35 7.00 17.81
N ASP A 13 -46.08 5.83 18.39
CA ASP A 13 -44.84 5.52 19.09
C ASP A 13 -43.64 5.69 18.14
N ASP A 14 -42.78 6.66 18.44
CA ASP A 14 -41.50 7.01 17.80
C ASP A 14 -40.41 5.93 18.03
N ASP A 15 -40.82 4.65 18.04
CA ASP A 15 -39.98 3.47 18.28
C ASP A 15 -39.17 3.06 17.03
N SER A 16 -39.43 3.65 15.85
CA SER A 16 -38.76 3.31 14.59
C SER A 16 -37.30 3.82 14.52
N VAL A 17 -37.00 4.94 15.19
CA VAL A 17 -35.73 5.66 15.06
C VAL A 17 -34.56 4.96 15.77
N VAL A 18 -34.83 4.11 16.77
CA VAL A 18 -33.78 3.42 17.55
C VAL A 18 -33.44 2.04 16.97
N SER A 19 -34.40 1.36 16.34
CA SER A 19 -34.21 0.04 15.75
C SER A 19 -33.23 0.04 14.56
N GLU A 20 -33.04 1.18 13.90
CA GLU A 20 -32.10 1.32 12.78
C GLU A 20 -30.63 1.29 13.18
N ARG A 21 -30.29 1.56 14.45
CA ARG A 21 -28.87 1.64 14.87
C ARG A 21 -28.19 0.29 15.04
N PHE A 22 -28.95 -0.78 15.29
CA PHE A 22 -28.38 -2.07 15.72
C PHE A 22 -28.73 -3.24 14.79
N TRP A 23 -29.61 -3.06 13.81
CA TRP A 23 -29.99 -4.11 12.89
C TRP A 23 -29.65 -3.75 11.44
N LYS A 24 -28.94 -4.63 10.74
CA LYS A 24 -28.64 -4.54 9.31
C LYS A 24 -29.04 -5.86 8.65
N GLU A 25 -29.78 -5.79 7.54
CA GLU A 25 -30.15 -6.98 6.77
C GLU A 25 -28.94 -7.47 5.98
N ASN A 26 -28.35 -8.61 6.39
CA ASN A 26 -27.17 -9.15 5.72
C ASN A 26 -27.53 -10.35 4.80
N HIS A 27 -28.68 -11.00 5.01
CA HIS A 27 -29.10 -12.15 4.20
C HIS A 27 -30.62 -12.24 4.00
N ARG A 28 -31.06 -12.78 2.85
CA ARG A 28 -32.48 -13.12 2.65
C ARG A 28 -32.90 -14.18 3.66
N GLY A 29 -33.80 -13.80 4.58
CA GLY A 29 -34.28 -14.65 5.67
C GLY A 29 -33.88 -14.20 7.08
N ASP A 30 -33.17 -13.07 7.22
CA ASP A 30 -32.80 -12.53 8.52
C ASP A 30 -34.02 -12.18 9.39
N SER A 31 -33.86 -12.24 10.71
CA SER A 31 -34.92 -11.92 11.66
C SER A 31 -35.43 -10.49 11.43
N ARG A 32 -36.73 -10.31 11.22
CA ARG A 32 -37.32 -9.00 10.91
C ARG A 32 -37.00 -7.97 12.01
N LYS A 33 -36.68 -6.73 11.61
CA LYS A 33 -36.32 -5.59 12.48
C LYS A 33 -37.20 -5.37 13.72
N TRP A 34 -38.48 -5.75 13.68
CA TRP A 34 -39.43 -5.58 14.78
C TRP A 34 -39.39 -6.69 15.84
N LEU A 35 -38.70 -7.80 15.57
CA LEU A 35 -38.51 -8.90 16.53
C LEU A 35 -37.45 -8.58 17.59
N LEU A 36 -36.48 -7.73 17.25
CA LEU A 36 -35.38 -7.34 18.13
C LEU A 36 -35.76 -6.04 18.86
N ARG A 37 -36.54 -6.15 19.93
CA ARG A 37 -36.84 -5.02 20.81
C ARG A 37 -35.95 -5.10 22.05
N ASP A 38 -35.28 -4.00 22.38
CA ASP A 38 -34.44 -3.91 23.58
C ASP A 38 -35.25 -4.22 24.85
N GLY A 39 -34.88 -5.30 25.54
CA GLY A 39 -35.44 -5.68 26.85
C GLY A 39 -35.06 -4.74 28.00
N TYR A 40 -34.20 -3.75 27.73
CA TYR A 40 -33.67 -2.81 28.73
C TYR A 40 -34.69 -1.76 29.19
N LYS A 41 -35.68 -1.42 28.35
CA LYS A 41 -36.68 -0.40 28.71
C LYS A 41 -37.80 -1.03 29.55
N LYS A 42 -37.86 -0.67 30.83
CA LYS A 42 -39.02 -0.88 31.72
C LYS A 42 -40.22 -0.06 31.19
N LYS A 43 -40.93 -0.55 30.17
CA LYS A 43 -42.13 0.14 29.64
C LYS A 43 -43.33 -0.12 30.57
N SER A 44 -43.85 0.94 31.18
CA SER A 44 -45.04 1.01 32.02
C SER A 44 -46.32 1.07 31.20
N GLY A 45 -46.62 0.02 30.43
CA GLY A 45 -47.89 -0.13 29.72
C GLY A 45 -48.89 -0.96 30.52
N ARG A 46 -50.16 -0.54 30.59
CA ARG A 46 -51.24 -1.27 31.30
C ARG A 46 -51.59 -2.61 30.66
N VAL A 47 -51.18 -2.83 29.41
CA VAL A 47 -51.44 -4.05 28.64
C VAL A 47 -50.09 -4.65 28.20
N MET A 48 -49.76 -5.83 28.72
CA MET A 48 -48.58 -6.61 28.34
C MET A 48 -48.95 -8.08 28.19
N SER A 49 -48.26 -8.79 27.27
CA SER A 49 -48.43 -10.24 27.13
C SER A 49 -48.00 -10.97 28.40
N THR A 50 -48.65 -12.09 28.70
CA THR A 50 -48.38 -12.93 29.86
C THR A 50 -46.92 -13.36 29.93
N MET A 51 -46.28 -13.68 28.80
CA MET A 51 -44.84 -13.98 28.73
C MET A 51 -43.97 -12.81 29.20
N LYS A 52 -44.29 -11.58 28.78
CA LYS A 52 -43.49 -10.41 29.15
C LYS A 52 -43.65 -10.06 30.63
N ALA A 53 -44.81 -10.36 31.21
CA ALA A 53 -45.06 -10.18 32.64
C ALA A 53 -44.35 -11.24 33.50
N THR A 54 -44.25 -12.49 33.03
CA THR A 54 -43.64 -13.60 33.78
C THR A 54 -42.12 -13.70 33.64
N TYR A 55 -41.55 -13.17 32.56
CA TYR A 55 -40.10 -13.17 32.33
C TYR A 55 -39.55 -11.74 32.31
N PRO A 56 -39.53 -11.04 33.47
CA PRO A 56 -38.88 -9.73 33.55
C PRO A 56 -37.37 -9.91 33.33
N TYR A 57 -36.74 -8.89 32.75
CA TYR A 57 -35.28 -8.81 32.74
C TYR A 57 -34.78 -8.90 34.19
N PRO A 58 -33.73 -9.70 34.48
CA PRO A 58 -33.20 -9.78 35.84
C PRO A 58 -32.86 -8.36 36.28
N ALA A 59 -33.60 -7.86 37.29
CA ALA A 59 -33.21 -6.63 37.94
C ALA A 59 -31.78 -6.85 38.44
N ALA A 60 -30.92 -5.84 38.30
CA ALA A 60 -29.66 -5.84 39.02
C ALA A 60 -30.03 -5.94 40.50
N GLN A 61 -30.08 -7.16 41.03
CA GLN A 61 -30.13 -7.37 42.45
C GLN A 61 -28.88 -6.67 42.93
N GLU A 62 -29.06 -5.67 43.78
CA GLU A 62 -27.95 -5.13 44.54
C GLU A 62 -27.47 -6.30 45.41
N GLU A 63 -26.60 -7.13 44.84
CA GLU A 63 -25.74 -8.01 45.59
C GLU A 63 -24.82 -7.06 46.36
N VAL A 64 -25.36 -6.51 47.46
CA VAL A 64 -24.60 -5.71 48.39
C VAL A 64 -23.62 -6.68 49.00
N GLN A 65 -22.46 -6.81 48.36
CA GLN A 65 -21.33 -7.49 48.94
C GLN A 65 -21.06 -6.78 50.26
N ARG A 66 -21.45 -7.40 51.37
CA ARG A 66 -21.25 -6.89 52.72
C ARG A 66 -19.77 -7.02 53.09
N ILE A 67 -18.94 -6.28 52.40
CA ILE A 67 -17.51 -6.16 52.65
C ILE A 67 -17.36 -4.96 53.59
N GLY A 68 -16.83 -5.18 54.79
CA GLY A 68 -16.52 -4.09 55.71
C GLY A 68 -15.50 -3.12 55.09
N GLU A 69 -15.58 -1.84 55.44
CA GLU A 69 -14.80 -0.76 54.82
C GLU A 69 -13.29 -1.05 54.78
N ARG A 70 -12.72 -1.54 55.89
CA ARG A 70 -11.31 -1.94 55.96
C ARG A 70 -10.96 -3.03 54.94
N ARG A 71 -11.82 -4.03 54.79
CA ARG A 71 -11.60 -5.12 53.83
C ARG A 71 -11.74 -4.62 52.40
N ALA A 72 -12.65 -3.68 52.14
CA ALA A 72 -12.81 -3.07 50.83
C ALA A 72 -11.57 -2.25 50.43
N ILE A 73 -10.98 -1.49 51.36
CA ILE A 73 -9.74 -0.74 51.12
C ILE A 73 -8.57 -1.69 50.82
N LEU A 74 -8.42 -2.74 51.62
CA LEU A 74 -7.36 -3.73 51.42
C LEU A 74 -7.51 -4.46 50.08
N LEU A 75 -8.71 -4.89 49.72
CA LEU A 75 -8.98 -5.53 48.43
C LEU A 75 -8.65 -4.59 47.27
N ARG A 76 -9.07 -3.32 47.35
CA ARG A 76 -8.72 -2.33 46.32
C ARG A 76 -7.22 -2.16 46.17
N LYS A 77 -6.47 -2.14 47.29
CA LYS A 77 -5.01 -2.03 47.26
C LYS A 77 -4.38 -3.28 46.62
N LEU A 78 -4.81 -4.47 47.04
CA LEU A 78 -4.37 -5.75 46.47
C LEU A 78 -4.57 -5.81 44.96
N TYR A 79 -5.77 -5.43 44.48
CA TYR A 79 -6.06 -5.44 43.04
C TYR A 79 -5.20 -4.44 42.27
N LYS A 80 -4.86 -3.29 42.86
CA LYS A 80 -3.96 -2.31 42.22
C LYS A 80 -2.56 -2.88 42.08
N GLU A 81 -2.01 -3.43 43.16
CA GLU A 81 -0.67 -4.04 43.16
C GLU A 81 -0.59 -5.20 42.15
N ALA A 82 -1.60 -6.08 42.13
CA ALA A 82 -1.67 -7.17 41.16
C ALA A 82 -1.74 -6.69 39.70
N VAL A 83 -2.48 -5.62 39.42
CA VAL A 83 -2.55 -5.04 38.06
C VAL A 83 -1.21 -4.44 37.66
N GLU A 84 -0.53 -3.74 38.58
CA GLU A 84 0.79 -3.17 38.33
C GLU A 84 1.83 -4.26 38.03
N GLU A 85 1.81 -5.37 38.77
CA GLU A 85 2.69 -6.52 38.55
C GLU A 85 2.44 -7.18 37.20
N ILE A 86 1.17 -7.43 36.84
CA ILE A 86 0.81 -7.98 35.52
C ILE A 86 1.27 -7.05 34.39
N VAL A 87 1.12 -5.73 34.55
CA VAL A 87 1.59 -4.76 33.55
C VAL A 87 3.11 -4.78 33.44
N HIS A 88 3.82 -4.93 34.56
CA HIS A 88 5.27 -5.02 34.57
C HIS A 88 5.78 -6.31 33.89
N GLU A 89 5.17 -7.46 34.18
CA GLU A 89 5.51 -8.73 33.52
C GLU A 89 5.17 -8.74 32.04
N ARG A 90 4.07 -8.07 31.65
CA ARG A 90 3.66 -7.93 30.25
C ARG A 90 4.53 -6.94 29.49
N SER A 91 5.16 -5.98 30.17
CA SER A 91 6.06 -5.03 29.52
C SER A 91 7.24 -5.79 28.93
N GLU A 92 7.54 -5.50 27.66
CA GLU A 92 8.69 -6.13 27.02
C GLU A 92 9.95 -5.76 27.81
N PRO A 93 10.87 -6.72 28.06
CA PRO A 93 12.13 -6.39 28.67
C PRO A 93 12.81 -5.30 27.83
N PRO A 94 13.54 -4.36 28.47
CA PRO A 94 14.28 -3.35 27.72
C PRO A 94 15.13 -4.05 26.67
N PRO A 95 15.23 -3.50 25.45
CA PRO A 95 15.95 -4.14 24.36
C PRO A 95 17.37 -4.42 24.83
N VAL A 96 17.70 -5.70 24.94
CA VAL A 96 19.06 -6.12 25.27
C VAL A 96 19.91 -5.75 24.07
N GLU A 97 20.82 -4.80 24.26
CA GLU A 97 21.82 -4.48 23.25
C GLU A 97 22.54 -5.78 22.89
N LYS A 98 22.46 -6.16 21.62
CA LYS A 98 23.20 -7.32 21.13
C LYS A 98 24.66 -7.08 21.45
N TYR A 99 25.28 -8.02 22.15
CA TYR A 99 26.69 -7.94 22.48
C TYR A 99 27.46 -7.82 21.17
N CYS A 100 27.96 -6.62 20.90
CA CYS A 100 28.64 -6.30 19.66
C CYS A 100 30.10 -6.06 20.03
N THR A 101 31.00 -6.79 19.37
CA THR A 101 32.42 -6.50 19.51
C THR A 101 32.74 -5.21 18.75
N GLU A 102 33.78 -4.49 19.15
CA GLU A 102 34.25 -3.30 18.42
C GLU A 102 34.54 -3.61 16.94
N TYR A 103 34.90 -4.87 16.65
CA TYR A 103 35.11 -5.35 15.29
C TYR A 103 33.80 -5.46 14.50
N ASP A 104 32.77 -6.09 15.07
CA ASP A 104 31.49 -6.31 14.39
C ASP A 104 30.78 -4.98 14.06
N GLY A 105 30.83 -4.00 14.98
CA GLY A 105 30.21 -2.68 14.77
C GLY A 105 30.90 -1.84 13.69
N ASN A 106 32.21 -2.02 13.50
CA ASN A 106 33.00 -1.23 12.57
C ASN A 106 33.07 -1.82 11.15
N TYR A 107 32.99 -3.15 11.02
CA TYR A 107 33.28 -3.83 9.76
C TYR A 107 32.07 -4.55 9.12
N ASN A 108 30.95 -4.75 9.82
CA ASN A 108 29.75 -5.39 9.26
C ASN A 108 28.72 -4.41 8.65
N GLN A 109 29.13 -3.21 8.21
CA GLN A 109 28.24 -2.37 7.40
C GLN A 109 28.04 -3.01 6.01
N ILE A 110 27.09 -3.93 5.94
CA ILE A 110 26.73 -4.69 4.72
C ILE A 110 25.84 -3.86 3.79
N GLU A 111 25.18 -2.82 4.31
CA GLU A 111 24.25 -2.01 3.54
C GLU A 111 24.96 -0.83 2.89
N THR A 112 25.71 -1.12 1.82
CA THR A 112 25.86 -0.12 0.77
C THR A 112 24.51 0.00 0.08
N THR A 113 23.61 0.83 0.62
CA THR A 113 22.39 1.20 -0.08
C THR A 113 22.81 1.80 -1.42
N ARG A 114 22.59 1.07 -2.52
CA ARG A 114 22.73 1.64 -3.86
C ARG A 114 21.80 2.84 -3.91
N CYS A 115 22.35 4.02 -4.18
CA CYS A 115 21.55 5.21 -4.31
C CYS A 115 20.77 5.09 -5.62
N ASP A 116 19.44 4.92 -5.54
CA ASP A 116 18.57 4.77 -6.73
C ASP A 116 18.72 5.93 -7.73
N THR A 117 19.17 7.10 -7.25
CA THR A 117 19.48 8.27 -8.08
C THR A 117 20.59 8.03 -9.12
N GLU A 118 21.49 7.06 -8.91
CA GLU A 118 22.52 6.75 -9.90
C GLU A 118 21.95 6.06 -11.14
N GLU A 119 20.88 5.27 -11.01
CA GLU A 119 20.31 4.52 -12.13
C GLU A 119 19.53 5.45 -13.06
N ASP A 120 18.76 6.37 -12.49
CA ASP A 120 18.01 7.39 -13.24
C ASP A 120 18.97 8.36 -13.96
N PHE A 121 20.02 8.82 -13.29
CA PHE A 121 21.02 9.70 -13.90
C PHE A 121 21.76 9.02 -15.06
N LYS A 122 22.09 7.72 -14.93
CA LYS A 122 22.73 6.95 -16.01
C LYS A 122 21.80 6.80 -17.22
N LYS A 123 20.50 6.66 -17.00
CA LYS A 123 19.50 6.53 -18.07
C LYS A 123 19.31 7.85 -18.82
N GLU A 124 19.18 8.97 -18.10
CA GLU A 124 19.10 10.30 -18.71
C GLU A 124 20.37 10.66 -19.49
N MET A 125 21.54 10.29 -18.96
CA MET A 125 22.81 10.53 -19.64
C MET A 125 22.97 9.68 -20.91
N TYR A 126 22.46 8.44 -20.89
CA TYR A 126 22.43 7.56 -22.07
C TYR A 126 21.52 8.10 -23.17
N ASP A 127 20.33 8.58 -22.82
CA ASP A 127 19.38 9.16 -23.78
C ASP A 127 19.91 10.49 -24.37
N LYS A 128 20.62 11.27 -23.55
CA LYS A 128 21.17 12.58 -23.96
C LYS A 128 22.48 12.47 -24.75
N TYR A 129 23.34 11.50 -24.40
CA TYR A 129 24.62 11.24 -25.04
C TYR A 129 24.75 9.74 -25.32
N PRO A 130 24.10 9.24 -26.39
CA PRO A 130 24.22 7.84 -26.76
C PRO A 130 25.68 7.52 -27.10
N LEU A 131 26.38 6.92 -26.13
CA LEU A 131 27.82 6.62 -26.15
C LEU A 131 28.26 5.75 -27.35
N TYR A 132 27.31 5.16 -28.09
CA TYR A 132 27.56 4.23 -29.18
C TYR A 132 26.83 4.55 -30.49
N THR A 133 26.14 5.68 -30.62
CA THR A 133 25.49 6.03 -31.91
C THR A 133 26.40 6.82 -32.85
N SER A 134 27.41 7.51 -32.32
CA SER A 134 28.39 8.22 -33.15
C SER A 134 29.59 7.31 -33.48
N PRO A 135 30.16 7.42 -34.69
CA PRO A 135 31.44 6.79 -34.98
C PRO A 135 32.50 7.27 -33.97
N ALA A 136 33.44 6.39 -33.62
CA ALA A 136 34.51 6.73 -32.68
C ALA A 136 35.26 7.98 -33.16
N MET A 137 35.43 8.98 -32.29
CA MET A 137 36.15 10.21 -32.65
C MET A 137 37.63 9.88 -32.88
N SER A 138 38.08 9.99 -34.13
CA SER A 138 39.47 9.76 -34.55
C SER A 138 39.94 10.93 -35.41
N TYR A 139 41.25 11.10 -35.56
CA TYR A 139 41.84 12.14 -36.43
C TYR A 139 41.21 12.16 -37.83
N TRP A 140 40.99 10.96 -38.40
CA TRP A 140 40.44 10.82 -39.73
C TRP A 140 38.94 11.12 -39.79
N ASN A 141 38.16 10.70 -38.79
CA ASN A 141 36.74 11.04 -38.70
C ASN A 141 36.51 12.54 -38.53
N PHE A 142 37.34 13.20 -37.71
CA PHE A 142 37.32 14.66 -37.55
C PHE A 142 37.59 15.40 -38.86
N LYS A 143 38.54 14.92 -39.66
CA LYS A 143 38.83 15.49 -40.98
C LYS A 143 37.67 15.28 -41.96
N ILE A 144 37.08 14.07 -41.99
CA ILE A 144 35.93 13.75 -42.83
C ILE A 144 34.73 14.64 -42.48
N GLU A 145 34.45 14.86 -41.19
CA GLU A 145 33.39 15.75 -40.72
C GLU A 145 33.62 17.22 -41.08
N LYS A 146 34.86 17.69 -40.96
CA LYS A 146 35.21 19.09 -41.25
C LYS A 146 35.14 19.42 -42.74
N ASP A 147 35.47 18.47 -43.60
CA ASP A 147 35.56 18.65 -45.06
C ASP A 147 34.25 18.26 -45.80
N GLN A 148 33.12 18.06 -45.08
CA GLN A 148 31.78 17.71 -45.61
C GLN A 148 31.19 18.69 -46.64
N ARG A 149 31.91 19.77 -47.02
CA ARG A 149 31.53 20.68 -48.12
C ARG A 149 32.16 20.24 -49.46
N GLY A 150 31.92 18.99 -49.84
CA GLY A 150 31.95 18.59 -51.26
C GLY A 150 33.28 18.13 -51.86
N SER A 151 34.34 17.91 -51.08
CA SER A 151 35.55 17.24 -51.60
C SER A 151 36.24 16.43 -50.51
N THR A 152 35.83 15.17 -50.34
CA THR A 152 36.53 14.19 -49.49
C THR A 152 37.71 13.60 -50.27
N PHE A 153 38.64 14.43 -50.75
CA PHE A 153 39.88 13.94 -51.36
C PHE A 153 40.92 13.74 -50.26
N PHE A 154 40.93 12.54 -49.68
CA PHE A 154 42.00 12.11 -48.80
C PHE A 154 43.09 11.42 -49.62
N PRO A 155 44.36 11.86 -49.54
CA PRO A 155 45.43 11.21 -50.28
C PRO A 155 45.54 9.74 -49.86
N GLY A 156 45.42 8.83 -50.83
CA GLY A 156 45.53 7.38 -50.61
C GLY A 156 44.25 6.66 -50.17
N LEU A 157 43.11 7.36 -50.06
CA LEU A 157 41.81 6.73 -49.76
C LEU A 157 40.86 6.82 -50.96
N THR A 158 40.25 5.69 -51.33
CA THR A 158 39.18 5.67 -52.34
C THR A 158 37.95 6.41 -51.82
N THR A 159 37.36 7.28 -52.63
CA THR A 159 36.13 7.99 -52.27
C THR A 159 35.00 6.99 -52.06
N SER A 160 34.43 6.95 -50.85
CA SER A 160 33.29 6.11 -50.50
C SER A 160 31.99 6.89 -50.65
N ALA A 161 30.96 6.25 -51.22
CA ALA A 161 29.62 6.84 -51.33
C ALA A 161 28.86 6.78 -50.00
N ASP A 162 29.26 5.89 -49.08
CA ASP A 162 28.62 5.69 -47.78
C ASP A 162 29.36 6.46 -46.68
N LEU A 163 28.79 7.59 -46.27
CA LEU A 163 29.30 8.45 -45.20
C LEU A 163 29.29 7.77 -43.82
N LYS A 164 28.51 6.70 -43.63
CA LYS A 164 28.46 5.96 -42.36
C LYS A 164 29.68 5.06 -42.16
N ASN A 165 30.33 4.65 -43.25
CA ASN A 165 31.51 3.79 -43.19
C ASN A 165 32.60 4.29 -44.15
N PRO A 166 33.28 5.40 -43.81
CA PRO A 166 34.17 6.09 -44.73
C PRO A 166 35.40 5.27 -45.13
N PHE A 167 35.85 4.34 -44.28
CA PHE A 167 37.02 3.48 -44.53
C PHE A 167 36.67 2.13 -45.16
N LYS A 168 35.43 1.94 -45.61
CA LYS A 168 35.04 0.72 -46.31
C LYS A 168 35.86 0.60 -47.60
N ARG A 169 36.61 -0.51 -47.74
CA ARG A 169 37.40 -0.79 -48.96
C ARG A 169 36.47 -0.89 -50.16
N HIS A 170 36.75 -0.11 -51.19
CA HIS A 170 36.06 -0.20 -52.48
C HIS A 170 36.99 -0.86 -53.51
N SER A 171 36.69 -2.09 -53.91
CA SER A 171 37.52 -2.86 -54.86
C SER A 171 37.05 -2.74 -56.32
N GLY A 172 36.08 -1.88 -56.64
CA GLY A 172 35.49 -1.84 -57.99
C GLY A 172 36.49 -1.70 -59.15
N PHE A 173 37.58 -0.94 -58.96
CA PHE A 173 38.64 -0.81 -59.98
C PHE A 173 39.58 -2.02 -60.04
N THR A 174 39.85 -2.67 -58.90
CA THR A 174 40.79 -3.80 -58.78
C THR A 174 40.14 -5.16 -58.90
N LYS A 175 38.79 -5.24 -58.92
CA LYS A 175 38.04 -6.46 -59.15
C LYS A 175 38.34 -6.98 -60.57
N PRO A 176 38.61 -8.27 -60.76
CA PRO A 176 38.80 -8.84 -62.09
C PRO A 176 37.51 -8.72 -62.92
N ILE A 177 37.64 -8.49 -64.22
CA ILE A 177 36.51 -8.25 -65.14
C ILE A 177 35.48 -9.39 -65.10
N SER A 178 35.91 -10.63 -64.84
CA SER A 178 35.02 -11.79 -64.73
C SER A 178 33.97 -11.64 -63.63
N GLU A 179 34.29 -10.95 -62.54
CA GLU A 179 33.37 -10.76 -61.40
C GLU A 179 32.47 -9.53 -61.56
N VAL A 180 32.82 -8.59 -62.44
CA VAL A 180 32.06 -7.34 -62.63
C VAL A 180 30.88 -7.53 -63.58
N LEU A 181 31.02 -8.42 -64.57
CA LEU A 181 29.98 -8.64 -65.60
C LEU A 181 28.74 -9.38 -65.08
N ASP A 182 28.88 -10.18 -64.02
CA ASP A 182 27.77 -10.93 -63.41
C ASP A 182 26.82 -10.02 -62.60
N GLU A 183 27.28 -8.86 -62.13
CA GLU A 183 26.48 -7.92 -61.32
C GLU A 183 25.55 -7.03 -62.19
N CYS A 184 25.65 -7.06 -63.53
CA CYS A 184 24.85 -6.21 -64.44
C CYS A 184 23.57 -6.88 -65.01
N ASN A 185 23.25 -8.12 -64.61
CA ASN A 185 22.08 -8.86 -65.11
C ASN A 185 20.99 -9.06 -64.03
N LEU A 186 20.58 -7.99 -63.34
CA LEU A 186 19.43 -7.94 -62.43
C LEU A 186 18.68 -6.61 -62.54
#